data_AF-A0A399NY56-F1
#
_entry.id   AF-A0A399NY56-F1
#
_cell.length_a   1.000
_cell.length_b   1.000
_cell.length_c   1.000
_cell.angle_alpha   90.00
_cell.angle_beta   90.00
_cell.angle_gamma   90.00
#
_symmetry.space_group_name_H-M   'P 1'
#
loop_
_entity.id
_entity.type
_entity.pdbx_description
1 polymer ?
#
loop_
_entity_poly.entity_id
_entity_poly.type
_entity_poly.pdbx_seq_one_letter_code
_entity_poly.pdbx_strand_id
1 'polypeptide(L)'
;MIRRLRLLALSSHPGPTATVTVLAAVLAVALGFEPGRVAAVALAVLLGQLSIGLSNDWIDAERDRSVARADKPVARGEVTVGLVRAAALVTVVA
;
A
#
# COMPACT_ATOMS: atom_id res chain seq x y z
N MET A 1 7.05 15.72 7.95
CA MET A 1 5.98 15.20 7.09
C MET A 1 6.50 14.27 5.99
N ILE A 2 7.41 14.74 5.12
CA ILE A 2 7.98 13.97 3.99
C ILE A 2 8.57 12.61 4.40
N ARG A 3 9.34 12.56 5.49
CA ARG A 3 9.91 11.29 6.00
C ARG A 3 8.83 10.24 6.31
N ARG A 4 7.73 10.63 6.95
CA ARG A 4 6.64 9.69 7.30
C ARG A 4 5.94 9.16 6.06
N LEU A 5 5.65 10.03 5.08
CA LEU A 5 5.05 9.63 3.80
C LEU A 5 5.95 8.64 3.05
N ARG A 6 7.27 8.89 3.01
CA ARG A 6 8.23 7.97 2.39
C ARG A 6 8.22 6.61 3.08
N LEU A 7 8.21 6.56 4.41
CA LEU A 7 8.23 5.29 5.15
C LEU A 7 6.92 4.50 4.95
N LEU A 8 5.77 5.19 4.92
CA LEU A 8 4.50 4.57 4.57
C LEU A 8 4.49 4.01 3.14
N ALA A 9 5.05 4.76 2.18
CA ALA A 9 5.17 4.31 0.80
C ALA A 9 6.12 3.12 0.63
N LEU A 10 7.17 3.01 1.46
CA LEU A 10 8.03 1.83 1.47
C LEU A 10 7.33 0.62 2.10
N SER A 11 6.51 0.84 3.13
CA SER A 11 5.68 -0.19 3.75
C SER A 11 4.49 -0.64 2.89
N SER A 12 4.13 0.10 1.84
CA SER A 12 3.00 -0.26 0.97
C SER A 12 3.38 -1.18 -0.21
N HIS A 13 4.63 -1.66 -0.29
CA HIS A 13 5.12 -2.42 -1.44
C HIS A 13 4.91 -1.66 -2.77
N PRO A 14 5.68 -0.59 -3.02
CA PRO A 14 5.37 0.37 -4.07
C PRO A 14 5.42 -0.23 -5.49
N GLY A 15 6.30 -1.21 -5.72
CA GLY A 15 6.36 -1.97 -6.97
C GLY A 15 5.05 -2.71 -7.26
N PRO A 16 4.67 -3.71 -6.45
CA PRO A 16 3.39 -4.41 -6.59
C PRO A 16 2.17 -3.47 -6.63
N THR A 17 2.12 -2.46 -5.76
CA THR A 17 1.03 -1.48 -5.74
C THR A 17 0.88 -0.77 -7.08
N ALA A 18 1.99 -0.26 -7.65
CA ALA A 18 1.97 0.41 -8.95
C ALA A 18 1.58 -0.56 -10.07
N THR A 19 2.18 -1.76 -10.09
CA THR A 19 1.92 -2.77 -11.13
C THR A 19 0.45 -3.16 -11.17
N VAL A 20 -0.15 -3.55 -10.03
CA VAL A 20 -1.54 -4.01 -10.00
C VAL A 20 -2.51 -2.86 -10.34
N THR A 21 -2.23 -1.65 -9.86
CA THR A 21 -3.04 -0.46 -10.18
C THR A 21 -3.04 -0.15 -11.67
N VAL A 22 -1.85 -0.16 -12.30
CA VAL A 22 -1.71 0.11 -13.74
C VAL A 22 -2.40 -0.98 -14.55
N LEU A 23 -2.21 -2.25 -14.21
CA LEU A 23 -2.86 -3.36 -14.91
C LEU A 23 -4.39 -3.26 -14.82
N ALA A 24 -4.94 -2.92 -13.65
CA ALA A 24 -6.38 -2.72 -13.50
C ALA A 24 -6.91 -1.55 -14.35
N ALA A 25 -6.18 -0.44 -14.41
CA ALA A 25 -6.55 0.70 -15.26
C ALA A 25 -6.51 0.33 -16.76
N VAL A 26 -5.46 -0.36 -17.20
CA VAL A 26 -5.32 -0.85 -18.58
C VAL A 26 -6.45 -1.81 -18.95
N LEU A 27 -6.80 -2.74 -18.05
CA LEU A 27 -7.93 -3.65 -18.25
C LEU A 27 -9.26 -2.89 -18.35
N ALA A 28 -9.49 -1.90 -17.50
CA ALA A 28 -10.70 -1.08 -17.57
C ALA A 28 -10.82 -0.34 -18.91
N VAL A 29 -9.71 0.19 -19.44
CA VAL A 29 -9.65 0.80 -20.78
C VAL A 29 -9.93 -0.24 -21.87
N ALA A 30 -9.29 -1.41 -21.78
CA ALA A 30 -9.48 -2.49 -22.76
C ALA A 30 -10.93 -3.02 -22.79
N LEU A 31 -11.65 -2.93 -21.68
CA LEU A 31 -13.07 -3.27 -21.56
C LEU A 31 -14.03 -2.14 -22.01
N GLY A 32 -13.50 -1.01 -22.49
CA GLY A 32 -14.30 0.09 -23.01
C GLY A 32 -14.98 0.94 -21.92
N PHE A 33 -14.41 1.01 -20.71
CA PHE A 33 -14.97 1.88 -19.66
C PHE A 33 -14.69 3.35 -19.97
N GLU A 34 -15.68 4.20 -19.68
CA GLU A 34 -15.54 5.66 -19.73
C GLU A 34 -14.42 6.15 -18.78
N PRO A 35 -13.73 7.27 -19.09
CA PRO A 35 -12.57 7.75 -18.33
C PRO A 35 -12.81 7.89 -16.82
N GLY A 36 -14.00 8.35 -16.42
CA GLY A 36 -14.37 8.47 -15.01
C GLY A 36 -14.42 7.12 -14.28
N ARG A 37 -14.88 6.06 -14.96
CA ARG A 37 -14.92 4.70 -14.39
C ARG A 37 -13.53 4.06 -14.37
N VAL A 38 -12.68 4.31 -15.37
CA VAL A 38 -11.27 3.91 -15.34
C VAL A 38 -10.55 4.52 -14.13
N ALA A 39 -10.74 5.83 -13.90
CA ALA A 39 -10.16 6.52 -12.76
C ALA A 39 -10.66 5.96 -11.42
N ALA A 40 -11.97 5.67 -11.31
CA ALA A 40 -12.56 5.07 -10.11
C ALA A 40 -11.99 3.67 -9.83
N VAL A 41 -11.83 2.82 -10.86
CA VAL A 41 -11.22 1.49 -10.73
C VAL A 41 -9.76 1.61 -10.29
N ALA A 42 -8.98 2.47 -10.94
CA ALA A 42 -7.59 2.69 -10.60
C ALA A 42 -7.43 3.18 -9.14
N LEU A 43 -8.28 4.12 -8.71
CA LEU A 43 -8.27 4.62 -7.33
C LEU A 43 -8.65 3.54 -6.32
N ALA A 44 -9.72 2.78 -6.58
CA ALA A 44 -10.14 1.70 -5.71
C ALA A 44 -9.06 0.62 -5.57
N VAL A 45 -8.40 0.25 -6.67
CA VAL A 45 -7.29 -0.73 -6.65
C VAL A 45 -6.07 -0.15 -5.93
N LEU A 46 -5.71 1.12 -6.18
CA LEU A 46 -4.61 1.79 -5.49
C LEU A 46 -4.82 1.77 -3.97
N LEU A 47 -5.99 2.20 -3.51
CA LEU A 47 -6.34 2.23 -2.09
C LEU A 47 -6.33 0.82 -1.47
N GLY A 48 -6.87 -0.17 -2.18
CA GLY A 48 -6.79 -1.58 -1.78
C GLY A 48 -5.35 -2.09 -1.68
N GLN A 49 -4.49 -1.79 -2.65
CA GLN A 49 -3.09 -2.20 -2.63
C GLN A 49 -2.30 -1.52 -1.50
N LEU A 50 -2.54 -0.23 -1.25
CA LEU A 50 -1.97 0.48 -0.10
C LEU A 50 -2.40 -0.19 1.21
N SER A 51 -3.69 -0.50 1.37
CA SER A 51 -4.19 -1.20 2.55
C SER A 51 -3.51 -2.55 2.74
N ILE A 52 -3.42 -3.36 1.69
CA ILE A 52 -2.81 -4.70 1.73
C ILE A 52 -1.33 -4.61 2.13
N GLY A 53 -0.55 -3.74 1.48
CA GLY A 53 0.86 -3.58 1.78
C GLY A 53 1.10 -3.13 3.22
N LEU A 54 0.38 -2.10 3.66
CA LEU A 54 0.48 -1.58 5.02
C LEU A 54 0.01 -2.60 6.06
N SER A 55 -1.06 -3.35 5.80
CA SER A 55 -1.53 -4.39 6.73
C SER A 55 -0.53 -5.53 6.86
N ASN A 56 0.15 -5.92 5.79
CA ASN A 56 1.19 -6.95 5.85
C ASN A 56 2.34 -6.48 6.75
N ASP A 57 2.84 -5.25 6.55
CA ASP A 57 3.90 -4.67 7.39
C ASP A 57 3.51 -4.54 8.88
N TRP A 58 2.24 -4.24 9.15
CA TRP A 58 1.71 -4.22 10.52
C TRP A 58 1.65 -5.64 11.12
N ILE A 59 0.99 -6.57 10.46
CA ILE A 59 0.73 -7.92 10.99
C ILE A 59 2.03 -8.71 11.14
N ASP A 60 2.95 -8.56 10.18
CA ASP A 60 4.24 -9.26 10.18
C ASP A 60 5.31 -8.57 11.04
N ALA A 61 5.01 -7.43 11.68
CA ALA A 61 6.01 -6.60 12.36
C ALA A 61 6.87 -7.36 13.38
N GLU A 62 6.30 -8.30 14.14
CA GLU A 62 7.04 -9.11 15.11
C GLU A 62 7.95 -10.14 14.41
N ARG A 63 7.39 -10.83 13.42
CA ARG A 63 8.12 -11.81 12.61
C ARG A 63 9.29 -11.15 11.87
N ASP A 64 9.06 -10.03 11.22
CA ASP A 64 10.09 -9.32 10.47
C ASP A 64 11.19 -8.77 11.38
N ARG A 65 10.85 -8.41 12.63
CA ARG A 65 11.83 -8.04 13.66
C ARG A 65 12.69 -9.23 14.09
N SER A 66 12.08 -10.38 14.37
CA SER A 66 12.80 -11.56 14.88
C SER A 66 13.82 -12.14 13.88
N VAL A 67 13.57 -11.94 12.57
CA VAL A 67 14.51 -12.33 11.50
C VAL A 67 15.33 -11.15 10.94
N ALA A 68 15.33 -10.00 11.61
CA ALA A 68 16.14 -8.82 11.27
C ALA A 68 15.99 -8.32 9.81
N ARG A 69 14.76 -8.25 9.30
CA ARG A 69 14.48 -7.78 7.93
C ARG A 69 14.89 -6.31 7.74
N ALA A 70 15.91 -6.09 6.93
CA ALA A 70 16.49 -4.76 6.71
C ALA A 70 15.71 -3.89 5.70
N ASP A 71 14.85 -4.49 4.89
CA ASP A 71 14.05 -3.80 3.88
C ASP A 71 12.73 -3.23 4.41
N LYS A 72 12.38 -3.55 5.66
CA LYS A 72 11.07 -3.24 6.27
C LYS A 72 11.17 -2.07 7.26
N PRO A 73 10.58 -0.89 6.97
CA PRO A 73 10.62 0.26 7.88
C PRO A 73 10.05 -0.02 9.27
N VAL A 74 8.96 -0.79 9.35
CA VAL A 74 8.33 -1.18 10.62
C VAL A 74 9.26 -2.07 11.43
N ALA A 75 9.91 -3.04 10.80
CA ALA A 75 10.83 -3.95 11.47
C ALA A 75 12.07 -3.23 12.02
N ARG A 76 12.55 -2.21 11.30
CA ARG A 76 13.65 -1.34 11.75
C ARG A 76 13.23 -0.31 12.81
N GLY A 77 11.96 -0.24 13.18
CA GLY A 77 11.44 0.75 14.13
C GLY A 77 11.43 2.19 13.61
N GLU A 78 11.57 2.40 12.29
CA GLU A 78 11.59 3.73 11.68
C GLU A 78 10.20 4.36 11.59
N VAL A 79 9.17 3.50 11.56
CA VAL A 79 7.76 3.87 11.60
C VAL A 79 7.03 2.98 12.61
N THR A 80 6.09 3.55 13.36
CA THR A 80 5.38 2.80 14.38
C THR A 80 4.31 1.89 13.78
N VAL A 81 4.13 0.71 14.39
CA VAL A 81 3.04 -0.21 14.06
C VAL A 81 1.68 0.49 14.10
N GLY A 82 1.44 1.33 15.10
CA GLY A 82 0.18 2.07 15.24
C GLY A 82 -0.11 3.01 14.07
N LEU A 83 0.92 3.68 13.52
CA LEU A 83 0.76 4.57 12.37
C LEU A 83 0.47 3.79 11.08
N VAL A 84 1.20 2.69 10.85
CA VAL A 84 0.98 1.82 9.67
C VAL A 84 -0.40 1.18 9.71
N ARG A 85 -0.83 0.69 10.88
CA ARG A 85 -2.19 0.19 11.10
C ARG A 85 -3.25 1.24 10.78
N ALA A 86 -3.12 2.44 11.32
CA ALA A 86 -4.07 3.51 11.06
C ALA A 86 -4.14 3.85 9.57
N ALA A 87 -2.98 3.93 8.90
CA ALA A 87 -2.92 4.17 7.47
C ALA A 87 -3.61 3.05 6.66
N ALA A 88 -3.37 1.78 7.00
CA ALA A 88 -4.03 0.65 6.35
C ALA A 88 -5.56 0.74 6.45
N LEU A 89 -6.08 1.00 7.66
CA LEU A 89 -7.51 1.14 7.90
C LEU A 89 -8.12 2.36 7.21
N VAL A 90 -7.41 3.49 7.17
CA VAL A 90 -7.86 4.68 6.43
C VAL A 90 -7.93 4.39 4.93
N THR A 91 -6.94 3.68 4.38
CA THR A 91 -6.93 3.39 2.93
C THR A 91 -8.02 2.42 2.51
N VAL A 92 -8.52 1.53 3.38
CA VAL A 92 -9.59 0.59 2.98
C VAL A 92 -11.00 1.21 3.04
N VAL A 93 -11.19 2.28 3.82
CA VAL A 93 -12.50 2.94 3.99
C VAL A 93 -12.67 4.20 3.14
N ALA A 94 -11.57 4.74 2.61
CA ALA A 94 -11.55 5.89 1.71
C ALA A 94 -12.04 5.52 0.30
#